data_AF-X0T4V3-F1
#
_entry.id   AF-X0T4V3-F1
#
_cell.length_a   1.000
_cell.length_b   1.000
_cell.length_c   1.000
_cell.angle_alpha   90.00
_cell.angle_beta   90.00
_cell.angle_gamma   90.00
#
_symmetry.space_group_name_H-M   'P 1'
#
loop_
_entity.id
_entity.type
_entity.pdbx_description
1 polymer ?
#
loop_
_entity_poly.entity_id
_entity_poly.type
_entity_poly.pdbx_seq_one_letter_code
_entity_poly.pdbx_strand_id
1 'polypeptide(L)'
;MGAVMRVLHFADLHLGVETYGRPDPVTGLSTRLLDFLRAFDELVDFAVEEQVDLVLFCGDAYKSREPSQTHQREFARRIRRLVDADIPILLLVGNHDLPGAVSRATTLEIFDTLGIERVHVAARPKTLVIPTRNGPLQIVA
;
A
#
# COMPACT_ATOMS: atom_id res chain seq x y z
N MET A 1 -19.16 23.54 -12.44
CA MET A 1 -18.21 22.58 -13.02
C MET A 1 -18.08 21.44 -12.03
N GLY A 2 -18.30 20.19 -12.44
CA GLY A 2 -18.10 19.04 -11.55
C GLY A 2 -16.63 18.97 -11.13
N ALA A 3 -16.36 18.63 -9.87
CA ALA A 3 -15.00 18.46 -9.41
C ALA A 3 -14.32 17.30 -10.17
N VAL A 4 -13.05 17.48 -10.53
CA VAL A 4 -12.27 16.48 -11.29
C VAL A 4 -11.79 15.41 -10.31
N MET A 5 -12.06 14.14 -10.62
CA MET A 5 -11.57 13.01 -9.84
C MET A 5 -10.08 12.76 -10.10
N ARG A 6 -9.27 12.72 -9.05
CA ARG A 6 -7.83 12.48 -9.08
C ARG A 6 -7.53 11.15 -8.41
N VAL A 7 -7.07 10.17 -9.20
CA VAL A 7 -6.68 8.85 -8.70
C VAL A 7 -5.17 8.72 -8.81
N LEU A 8 -4.52 8.35 -7.70
CA LEU A 8 -3.10 7.98 -7.72
C LEU A 8 -2.98 6.46 -7.81
N HIS A 9 -2.17 5.96 -8.74
CA HIS A 9 -1.98 4.54 -8.96
C HIS A 9 -0.51 4.16 -8.88
N PHE A 10 -0.20 3.07 -8.18
CA PHE A 10 1.13 2.50 -8.10
C PHE A 10 1.10 0.99 -7.78
N ALA A 11 2.22 0.31 -7.98
CA ALA A 11 2.39 -1.13 -7.73
C ALA A 11 3.87 -1.45 -7.46
N ASP A 12 4.18 -2.72 -7.18
CA ASP A 12 5.53 -3.28 -7.20
C ASP A 12 6.52 -2.61 -6.24
N LEU A 13 6.05 -2.26 -5.03
CA LEU A 13 6.92 -1.69 -4.00
C LEU A 13 8.06 -2.64 -3.61
N HIS A 14 7.81 -3.95 -3.58
CA HIS A 14 8.80 -4.96 -3.19
C HIS A 14 9.63 -4.60 -1.94
N LEU A 15 8.98 -4.13 -0.87
CA LEU A 15 9.67 -3.82 0.39
C LEU A 15 10.44 -5.03 0.92
N GLY A 16 11.69 -4.80 1.30
CA GLY A 16 12.65 -5.85 1.68
C GLY A 16 13.67 -6.20 0.61
N VAL A 17 13.72 -5.48 -0.52
CA VAL A 17 14.90 -5.51 -1.41
C VAL A 17 16.08 -4.88 -0.67
N GLU A 18 17.16 -5.66 -0.50
CA GLU A 18 18.38 -5.19 0.16
C GLU A 18 19.63 -5.34 -0.71
N THR A 19 19.49 -5.82 -1.95
CA THR A 19 20.61 -6.05 -2.87
C THR A 19 21.42 -4.77 -3.06
N TYR A 20 22.74 -4.86 -2.92
CA TYR A 20 23.68 -3.71 -2.96
C TYR A 20 23.47 -2.67 -1.85
N GLY A 21 22.65 -2.97 -0.84
CA GLY A 21 22.52 -2.17 0.37
C GLY A 21 23.64 -2.46 1.36
N ARG A 22 23.83 -1.54 2.30
CA ARG A 22 24.68 -1.69 3.48
C ARG A 22 23.90 -1.27 4.72
N PRO A 23 24.29 -1.66 5.93
CA PRO A 23 23.64 -1.13 7.14
C PRO A 23 23.79 0.39 7.21
N ASP A 24 22.68 1.08 7.41
CA ASP A 24 22.64 2.50 7.72
C ASP A 24 23.09 2.72 9.18
N PRO A 25 24.05 3.62 9.46
CA PRO A 25 24.64 3.74 10.79
C PRO A 25 23.68 4.32 11.84
N VAL A 26 22.57 4.94 11.43
CA VAL A 26 21.60 5.56 12.35
C VAL A 26 20.47 4.59 12.68
N THR A 27 19.89 3.98 11.65
CA THR A 27 18.69 3.14 11.77
C THR A 27 19.00 1.65 11.89
N GLY A 28 20.20 1.22 11.49
CA GLY A 28 20.58 -0.18 11.40
C GLY A 28 19.92 -0.95 10.26
N LEU A 29 19.04 -0.31 9.47
CA LEU A 29 18.36 -0.92 8.34
C LEU A 29 19.25 -0.90 7.09
N SER A 30 18.96 -1.76 6.12
CA SER A 30 19.63 -1.70 4.82
C SER A 30 19.38 -0.34 4.15
N THR A 31 20.43 0.34 3.69
CA THR A 31 20.30 1.59 2.92
C THR A 31 19.42 1.41 1.70
N ARG A 32 19.39 0.21 1.10
CA ARG A 32 18.53 -0.09 -0.03
C ARG A 32 17.06 -0.17 0.38
N LEU A 33 16.75 -0.75 1.54
CA LEU A 33 15.39 -0.69 2.08
C LEU A 33 14.99 0.78 2.31
N LEU A 34 15.89 1.61 2.84
CA LEU A 34 15.62 3.04 3.03
C LEU A 34 15.36 3.78 1.71
N ASP A 35 16.02 3.42 0.61
CA ASP A 35 15.74 4.00 -0.72
C ASP A 35 14.26 3.77 -1.11
N PHE A 36 13.77 2.54 -0.97
CA PHE A 36 12.39 2.17 -1.27
C PHE A 36 11.38 2.86 -0.34
N LEU A 37 11.71 2.96 0.94
CA LEU A 37 10.87 3.65 1.91
C LEU A 37 10.77 5.14 1.61
N ARG A 38 11.86 5.79 1.18
CA ARG A 38 11.82 7.21 0.77
C ARG A 38 10.98 7.42 -0.48
N ALA A 39 11.09 6.55 -1.48
CA ALA A 39 10.23 6.63 -2.67
C ALA A 39 8.74 6.44 -2.31
N PHE A 40 8.43 5.55 -1.36
CA PHE A 40 7.05 5.41 -0.87
C PHE A 40 6.60 6.62 -0.06
N ASP A 41 7.48 7.23 0.73
CA ASP A 41 7.19 8.48 1.44
C ASP A 41 6.88 9.61 0.45
N GLU A 42 7.69 9.81 -0.60
CA GLU A 42 7.45 10.81 -1.64
C GLU A 42 6.08 10.61 -2.33
N LEU A 43 5.71 9.36 -2.61
CA LEU A 43 4.40 9.03 -3.18
C LEU A 43 3.24 9.39 -2.25
N VAL A 44 3.37 9.07 -0.95
CA VAL A 44 2.34 9.38 0.05
C VAL A 44 2.26 10.88 0.28
N ASP A 45 3.39 11.56 0.35
CA ASP A 45 3.47 13.02 0.47
C ASP A 45 2.75 13.67 -0.70
N PHE A 46 3.06 13.25 -1.92
CA PHE A 46 2.38 13.73 -3.13
C PHE A 46 0.86 13.44 -3.09
N ALA A 47 0.43 12.26 -2.67
CA ALA A 47 -0.99 11.92 -2.55
C ALA A 47 -1.74 12.90 -1.62
N VAL A 48 -1.11 13.22 -0.49
CA VAL A 48 -1.65 14.12 0.53
C VAL A 48 -1.62 15.57 0.05
N GLU A 49 -0.50 16.03 -0.50
CA GLU A 49 -0.34 17.40 -1.01
C GLU A 49 -1.31 17.71 -2.14
N GLU A 50 -1.46 16.79 -3.08
CA GLU A 50 -2.35 16.92 -4.23
C GLU A 50 -3.81 16.58 -3.91
N GLN A 51 -4.09 16.18 -2.66
CA GLN A 51 -5.44 15.93 -2.15
C GLN A 51 -6.20 14.94 -3.05
N VAL A 52 -5.57 13.83 -3.40
CA VAL A 52 -6.16 12.84 -4.32
C VAL A 52 -7.43 12.24 -3.73
N ASP A 53 -8.33 11.79 -4.61
CA ASP A 53 -9.61 11.19 -4.24
C ASP A 53 -9.46 9.75 -3.76
N LEU A 54 -8.49 9.03 -4.31
CA LEU A 54 -8.25 7.63 -4.06
C LEU A 54 -6.81 7.26 -4.40
N VAL A 55 -6.23 6.38 -3.60
CA VAL A 55 -5.00 5.67 -3.93
C VAL A 55 -5.32 4.23 -4.34
N LEU A 56 -4.75 3.79 -5.46
CA LEU A 56 -4.79 2.43 -5.97
C LEU A 56 -3.40 1.82 -5.85
N PHE A 57 -3.27 0.83 -4.96
CA PHE A 57 -2.10 -0.04 -4.89
C PHE A 57 -2.40 -1.35 -5.60
N CYS A 58 -1.67 -1.65 -6.68
CA CYS A 58 -1.98 -2.76 -7.59
C CYS A 58 -1.09 -4.01 -7.38
N GLY A 59 -0.58 -4.21 -6.16
CA GLY A 59 0.05 -5.46 -5.75
C GLY A 59 1.57 -5.41 -5.59
N ASP A 60 2.10 -6.51 -5.04
CA ASP A 60 3.51 -6.79 -4.79
C ASP A 60 4.13 -5.81 -3.78
N ALA A 61 3.53 -5.75 -2.59
CA ALA A 61 3.95 -4.85 -1.52
C ALA A 61 5.33 -5.21 -0.98
N TYR A 62 5.63 -6.51 -0.95
CA TYR A 62 6.85 -7.05 -0.37
C TYR A 62 7.67 -7.85 -1.39
N LYS A 63 8.98 -7.89 -1.18
CA LYS A 63 9.86 -8.73 -1.98
C LYS A 63 9.64 -10.22 -1.71
N SER A 64 9.36 -10.54 -0.45
CA SER A 64 9.18 -11.90 0.07
C SER A 64 7.75 -12.11 0.54
N ARG A 65 7.25 -13.34 0.39
CA ARG A 65 5.98 -13.82 0.95
C ARG A 65 5.96 -13.86 2.48
N GLU A 66 7.14 -13.77 3.10
CA GLU A 66 7.33 -13.70 4.54
C GLU A 66 8.04 -12.37 4.88
N PRO A 67 7.33 -11.23 4.84
CA PRO A 67 7.92 -9.94 5.17
C PRO A 67 8.24 -9.87 6.67
N SER A 68 9.36 -9.24 7.01
CA SER A 68 9.74 -9.01 8.41
C SER A 68 8.73 -8.09 9.09
N GLN A 69 8.70 -8.13 10.43
CA GLN A 69 7.86 -7.22 11.22
C GLN A 69 8.20 -5.75 10.95
N THR A 70 9.47 -5.47 10.66
CA THR A 70 9.91 -4.14 10.21
C THR A 70 9.23 -3.76 8.89
N HIS A 71 9.26 -4.62 7.87
CA HIS A 71 8.62 -4.30 6.58
C HIS A 71 7.13 -4.05 6.74
N GLN A 72 6.43 -4.89 7.52
CA GLN A 72 5.00 -4.75 7.77
C GLN A 72 4.67 -3.44 8.49
N ARG A 73 5.43 -3.10 9.54
CA ARG A 73 5.30 -1.82 10.26
C ARG A 73 5.54 -0.63 9.32
N GLU A 74 6.58 -0.69 8.49
CA GLU A 74 6.94 0.41 7.58
C GLU A 74 5.87 0.63 6.50
N PHE A 75 5.31 -0.43 5.93
CA PHE A 75 4.19 -0.34 4.99
C PHE A 75 2.95 0.24 5.68
N ALA A 76 2.54 -0.36 6.82
CA ALA A 76 1.37 0.06 7.58
C ALA A 76 1.43 1.54 8.01
N ARG A 77 2.63 2.06 8.33
CA ARG A 77 2.80 3.48 8.66
C ARG A 77 2.39 4.38 7.51
N ARG A 78 2.77 4.08 6.26
CA ARG A 78 2.39 4.87 5.08
C ARG A 78 0.89 4.77 4.79
N ILE A 79 0.31 3.57 4.89
CA ILE A 79 -1.14 3.38 4.77
C ILE A 79 -1.89 4.23 5.81
N ARG A 80 -1.41 4.23 7.05
CA ARG A 80 -1.99 5.04 8.13
C ARG A 80 -1.96 6.53 7.80
N ARG A 81 -0.89 7.04 7.20
CA ARG A 81 -0.80 8.45 6.77
C ARG A 81 -1.87 8.83 5.74
N LEU A 82 -2.18 7.94 4.79
CA LEU A 82 -3.26 8.15 3.82
C LEU A 82 -4.64 8.19 4.51
N VAL A 83 -4.88 7.25 5.43
CA VAL A 83 -6.13 7.20 6.22
C VAL A 83 -6.29 8.46 7.06
N ASP A 84 -5.23 8.91 7.74
CA ASP A 84 -5.23 10.14 8.55
C ASP A 84 -5.48 11.41 7.71
N ALA A 85 -5.19 11.36 6.41
CA ALA A 85 -5.46 12.43 5.46
C ALA A 85 -6.83 12.31 4.76
N ASP A 86 -7.71 11.43 5.24
CA ASP A 86 -9.01 11.13 4.64
C ASP A 86 -8.96 10.61 3.18
N ILE A 87 -7.84 10.01 2.79
CA ILE A 87 -7.64 9.45 1.45
C ILE A 87 -7.89 7.94 1.51
N PRO A 88 -8.96 7.43 0.86
CA PRO A 88 -9.17 6.00 0.76
C PRO A 88 -8.09 5.33 -0.08
N ILE A 89 -7.84 4.06 0.22
CA ILE A 89 -6.89 3.24 -0.51
C ILE A 89 -7.47 1.86 -0.81
N LEU A 90 -7.30 1.43 -2.06
CA LEU A 90 -7.50 0.04 -2.46
C LEU A 90 -6.14 -0.66 -2.53
N LEU A 91 -6.01 -1.75 -1.78
CA LEU A 91 -4.89 -2.67 -1.78
C LEU A 91 -5.27 -3.93 -2.57
N LEU A 92 -4.78 -4.04 -3.80
CA LEU A 92 -4.85 -5.29 -4.57
C LEU A 92 -3.75 -6.23 -4.06
N VAL A 93 -4.09 -7.50 -3.84
CA VAL A 93 -3.11 -8.53 -3.50
C VAL A 93 -2.38 -8.97 -4.76
N GLY A 94 -1.06 -8.76 -4.81
CA GLY A 94 -0.20 -9.22 -5.89
C GLY A 94 0.22 -10.69 -5.77
N ASN A 95 0.88 -11.21 -6.80
CA ASN A 95 1.39 -12.57 -6.86
C ASN A 95 2.52 -12.85 -5.83
N HIS A 96 3.31 -11.83 -5.46
CA HIS A 96 4.30 -11.95 -4.38
C HIS A 96 3.66 -11.86 -2.98
N ASP A 97 2.43 -11.36 -2.89
CA ASP A 97 1.67 -11.27 -1.63
C ASP A 97 0.91 -12.56 -1.31
N LEU A 98 0.74 -13.44 -2.32
CA LEU A 98 0.13 -14.76 -2.14
C LEU A 98 1.08 -15.72 -1.39
N PRO A 99 0.60 -16.42 -0.35
CA PRO A 99 1.41 -17.36 0.39
C PRO A 99 1.71 -18.62 -0.43
N GLY A 100 2.81 -19.31 -0.09
CA GLY A 100 3.17 -20.58 -0.72
C GLY A 100 2.25 -21.76 -0.35
N ALA A 101 1.33 -21.57 0.60
CA ALA A 101 0.36 -22.57 1.04
C ALA A 101 -1.04 -21.95 1.15
N VAL A 102 -2.05 -22.66 0.64
CA VAL A 102 -3.45 -22.21 0.53
C VAL A 102 -4.08 -21.84 1.89
N SER A 103 -3.58 -22.43 2.98
CA SER A 103 -4.10 -22.19 4.34
C SER A 103 -3.51 -20.96 5.04
N ARG A 104 -2.50 -20.31 4.45
CA ARG A 104 -1.89 -19.11 5.03
C ARG A 104 -2.59 -17.86 4.52
N ALA A 105 -2.59 -16.84 5.37
CA ALA A 105 -3.09 -15.52 5.02
C ALA A 105 -2.15 -14.82 4.02
N THR A 106 -2.69 -13.92 3.21
CA THR A 106 -1.87 -13.04 2.36
C THR A 106 -1.17 -11.98 3.21
N THR A 107 -0.05 -11.43 2.72
CA THR A 107 0.71 -10.40 3.45
C THR A 107 -0.10 -9.11 3.69
N LEU A 108 -1.18 -8.88 2.93
CA LEU A 108 -2.07 -7.74 3.05
C LEU A 108 -3.39 -8.05 3.77
N GLU A 109 -3.67 -9.31 4.09
CA GLU A 109 -4.93 -9.73 4.72
C GLU A 109 -5.15 -9.11 6.10
N ILE A 110 -4.07 -8.74 6.79
CA ILE A 110 -4.15 -8.01 8.06
C ILE A 110 -4.91 -6.70 7.92
N PHE A 111 -4.81 -6.00 6.79
CA PHE A 111 -5.52 -4.74 6.57
C PHE A 111 -7.03 -4.93 6.41
N ASP A 112 -7.44 -6.04 5.78
CA ASP A 112 -8.86 -6.44 5.70
C ASP A 112 -9.37 -6.87 7.08
N THR A 113 -8.56 -7.66 7.81
CA THR A 113 -8.88 -8.20 9.14
C THR A 113 -9.08 -7.10 10.19
N LEU A 114 -8.26 -6.05 10.15
CA LEU A 114 -8.36 -4.93 11.07
C LEU A 114 -9.61 -4.06 10.82
N GLY A 115 -10.24 -4.17 9.64
CA GLY A 115 -11.45 -3.42 9.32
C GLY A 115 -11.27 -1.90 9.39
N ILE A 116 -10.07 -1.41 9.02
CA ILE A 116 -9.77 0.03 9.08
C ILE A 116 -10.64 0.75 8.04
N GLU A 117 -11.40 1.73 8.51
CA GLU A 117 -12.20 2.58 7.62
C GLU A 117 -11.31 3.18 6.52
N ARG A 118 -11.83 3.23 5.28
CA ARG A 118 -11.14 3.72 4.07
C ARG A 118 -10.00 2.83 3.54
N VAL A 119 -9.68 1.70 4.19
CA VAL A 119 -8.74 0.71 3.65
C VAL A 119 -9.54 -0.44 3.06
N HIS A 120 -9.40 -0.65 1.76
CA HIS A 120 -10.10 -1.71 1.03
C HIS A 120 -9.09 -2.71 0.53
N VAL A 121 -9.31 -4.02 0.73
CA VAL A 121 -8.44 -5.06 0.20
C VAL A 121 -9.18 -5.87 -0.86
N ALA A 122 -8.54 -6.14 -1.99
CA ALA A 122 -9.05 -7.02 -3.04
C ALA A 122 -8.06 -8.16 -3.29
N ALA A 123 -8.47 -9.38 -2.94
CA ALA A 123 -7.70 -10.61 -3.17
C ALA A 123 -8.35 -11.55 -4.20
N ARG A 124 -9.59 -11.25 -4.61
CA ARG A 124 -10.38 -11.99 -5.59
C ARG A 124 -11.21 -11.00 -6.40
N PRO A 125 -11.54 -11.32 -7.67
CA PRO A 125 -12.36 -10.46 -8.51
C PRO A 125 -13.65 -10.03 -7.82
N LYS A 126 -13.84 -8.72 -7.63
CA LYS A 126 -15.07 -8.14 -7.08
C LYS A 126 -15.30 -6.72 -7.59
N THR A 127 -16.54 -6.26 -7.46
CA THR A 127 -16.89 -4.87 -7.67
C THR A 127 -16.95 -4.15 -6.32
N LEU A 128 -16.24 -3.04 -6.21
CA LEU A 128 -16.20 -2.17 -5.05
C LEU A 128 -16.77 -0.80 -5.43
N VAL A 129 -17.51 -0.18 -4.53
CA VAL A 129 -17.90 1.23 -4.62
C VAL A 129 -17.28 1.95 -3.45
N ILE A 130 -16.26 2.77 -3.72
CA ILE A 130 -15.50 3.48 -2.70
C ILE A 130 -15.99 4.93 -2.65
N PRO A 131 -16.48 5.41 -1.49
CA PRO A 131 -16.77 6.83 -1.31
C PRO A 131 -15.49 7.66 -1.36
N THR A 132 -15.46 8.67 -2.23
CA THR A 132 -14.35 9.65 -2.31
C THR A 132 -14.90 11.08 -2.14
N ARG A 133 -14.01 12.05 -1.95
CA ARG A 133 -14.40 13.48 -1.79
C ARG A 133 -15.17 14.02 -3.01
N ASN A 134 -14.85 13.56 -4.22
CA ASN A 134 -15.49 13.99 -5.46
C ASN A 134 -16.54 12.98 -5.97
N GLY A 135 -17.13 12.19 -5.07
CA GLY A 135 -18.21 11.25 -5.35
C GLY A 135 -17.79 9.77 -5.30
N PRO A 136 -18.75 8.85 -5.35
CA PRO A 136 -18.44 7.42 -5.33
C PRO A 136 -17.69 6.99 -6.60
N LEU A 137 -16.64 6.19 -6.43
CA LEU A 137 -15.92 5.55 -7.54
C LEU A 137 -16.17 4.05 -7.52
N GLN A 138 -16.64 3.50 -8.65
CA GLN A 138 -16.76 2.06 -8.84
C GLN A 138 -15.47 1.48 -9.40
N ILE A 139 -15.00 0.38 -8.83
CA ILE A 139 -13.77 -0.31 -9.21
C ILE A 139 -14.06 -1.79 -9.40
N VAL A 140 -13.52 -2.37 -10.47
CA VAL A 140 -13.49 -3.82 -10.68
C VAL A 140 -12.03 -4.24 -10.53
N ALA A 141 -11.75 -5.08 -9.54
CA ALA A 141 -10.42 -5.51 -9.13
C ALA A 141 -10.43 -6.98 -8.76
#